data_AF-A0A4Q9MGG8-F1
#
_entry.id   AF-A0A4Q9MGG8-F1
#
_cell.length_a   1.000
_cell.length_b   1.000
_cell.length_c   1.000
_cell.angle_alpha   90.00
_cell.angle_beta   90.00
_cell.angle_gamma   90.00
#
_symmetry.space_group_name_H-M   'P 1'
#
loop_
_entity.id
_entity.type
_entity.pdbx_description
1 polymer ?
#
loop_
_entity_poly.entity_id
_entity_poly.type
_entity_poly.pdbx_seq_one_letter_code
_entity_poly.pdbx_strand_id
1 'polypeptide(L)'
;LNALAILPAPELDYIYTAFSAKYLARLESSLRPLKRETQRKAISTYIQILSLLPDPEDNPYLRKFLQSSKAAGLPNLVASNFVQGITWLRPSGPGQICTLLIHFLFWCETSLGDDNKASIDKATRDALAARLADILTQPGIDRLPELQRVELERLEGILNAIEHMPGGHYLQSTNNFLKGQIQGQEECLVCMDEDAGMLCSQCKTVKFCGKKCQLKAWKSGHKNRCWMMVE
;
A
#
# COMPACT_ATOMS: atom_id res chain seq x y z
N LEU A 1 9.00 11.07 -12.02
CA LEU A 1 7.54 10.82 -11.92
C LEU A 1 6.84 11.07 -13.25
N ASN A 2 6.73 12.31 -13.73
CA ASN A 2 6.09 12.60 -15.04
C ASN A 2 6.67 11.84 -16.24
N ALA A 3 8.00 11.60 -16.27
CA ALA A 3 8.63 10.84 -17.34
C ALA A 3 8.13 9.39 -17.46
N LEU A 4 7.58 8.81 -16.39
CA LEU A 4 7.02 7.45 -16.42
C LEU A 4 5.59 7.44 -16.96
N ALA A 5 4.85 8.56 -16.90
CA ALA A 5 3.46 8.63 -17.33
C ALA A 5 3.24 8.43 -18.85
N ILE A 6 4.33 8.38 -19.64
CA ILE A 6 4.28 8.05 -21.07
C ILE A 6 4.17 6.53 -21.33
N LEU A 7 4.50 5.71 -20.32
CA LEU A 7 4.48 4.26 -20.46
C LEU A 7 3.06 3.72 -20.30
N PRO A 8 2.71 2.61 -20.97
CA PRO A 8 1.42 1.98 -20.75
C PRO A 8 1.33 1.37 -19.34
N ALA A 9 0.11 1.17 -18.85
CA ALA A 9 -0.15 0.75 -17.47
C ALA A 9 0.53 -0.59 -17.09
N PRO A 10 0.51 -1.65 -17.93
CA PRO A 10 1.17 -2.91 -17.58
C PRO A 10 2.68 -2.76 -17.36
N GLU A 11 3.35 -1.93 -18.15
CA GLU A 11 4.78 -1.64 -18.04
C GLU A 11 5.09 -0.87 -16.76
N LEU A 12 4.23 0.09 -16.39
CA LEU A 12 4.32 0.81 -15.12
C LEU A 12 4.21 -0.14 -13.93
N ASP A 13 3.29 -1.09 -13.97
CA ASP A 13 3.13 -2.07 -12.90
C ASP A 13 4.39 -2.92 -12.70
N TYR A 14 5.05 -3.35 -13.79
CA TYR A 14 6.31 -4.07 -13.69
C TYR A 14 7.42 -3.21 -13.09
N ILE A 15 7.50 -1.94 -13.49
CA ILE A 15 8.50 -0.99 -12.98
C ILE A 15 8.28 -0.75 -11.48
N TYR A 16 7.06 -0.46 -11.05
CA TYR A 16 6.77 -0.21 -9.64
C TYR A 16 6.89 -1.47 -8.80
N THR A 17 6.52 -2.64 -9.33
CA THR A 17 6.76 -3.93 -8.64
C THR A 17 8.25 -4.17 -8.45
N ALA A 18 9.07 -3.95 -9.49
CA ALA A 18 10.52 -4.05 -9.41
C ALA A 18 11.11 -3.03 -8.44
N PHE A 19 10.55 -1.81 -8.40
CA PHE A 19 10.92 -0.79 -7.44
C PHE A 19 10.62 -1.24 -6.01
N SER A 20 9.43 -1.79 -5.74
CA SER A 20 9.06 -2.30 -4.42
C SER A 20 10.01 -3.40 -3.96
N ALA A 21 10.38 -4.33 -4.85
CA ALA A 21 11.29 -5.42 -4.53
C ALA A 21 12.71 -4.94 -4.15
N LYS A 22 13.21 -3.86 -4.78
CA LYS A 22 14.62 -3.44 -4.67
C LYS A 22 14.86 -2.24 -3.76
N TYR A 23 13.89 -1.32 -3.68
CA TYR A 23 14.12 0.02 -3.13
C TYR A 23 13.16 0.41 -2.01
N LEU A 24 12.13 -0.38 -1.71
CA LEU A 24 11.13 -0.02 -0.69
C LEU A 24 11.76 0.20 0.69
N ALA A 25 12.64 -0.70 1.13
CA ALA A 25 13.34 -0.56 2.41
C ALA A 25 14.25 0.69 2.45
N ARG A 26 14.89 1.03 1.33
CA ARG A 26 15.73 2.24 1.23
C ARG A 26 14.90 3.52 1.20
N LEU A 27 13.73 3.48 0.55
CA LEU A 27 12.81 4.60 0.49
C LEU A 27 12.28 4.94 1.88
N GLU A 28 11.88 3.92 2.64
CA GLU A 28 11.45 4.10 4.02
C GLU A 28 12.58 4.62 4.92
N SER A 29 13.80 4.04 4.82
CA SER A 29 14.91 4.46 5.67
C SER A 29 15.40 5.87 5.36
N SER A 30 15.20 6.32 4.12
CA SER A 30 15.45 7.70 3.70
C SER A 30 14.35 8.66 4.14
N LEU A 31 13.10 8.20 4.29
CA LEU A 31 11.96 9.02 4.67
C LEU A 31 11.93 9.31 6.17
N ARG A 32 12.21 8.32 7.03
CA ARG A 32 12.14 8.45 8.50
C ARG A 32 12.94 9.60 9.11
N PRO A 33 14.21 9.85 8.75
CA PRO A 33 15.00 10.89 9.41
C PRO A 33 14.65 12.31 8.91
N LEU A 34 13.80 12.45 7.88
CA LEU A 34 13.50 13.75 7.32
C LEU A 34 12.69 14.60 8.29
N LYS A 35 13.07 15.86 8.41
CA LYS A 35 12.33 16.86 9.19
C LYS A 35 11.46 17.70 8.29
N ARG A 36 10.19 17.87 8.65
CA ARG A 36 9.22 18.58 7.81
C ARG A 36 9.58 20.05 7.63
N GLU A 37 10.08 20.68 8.68
CA GLU A 37 10.42 22.10 8.74
C GLU A 37 11.51 22.46 7.72
N THR A 38 12.45 21.55 7.50
CA THR A 38 13.61 21.78 6.62
C THR A 38 13.53 21.03 5.29
N GLN A 39 12.79 19.92 5.22
CA GLN A 39 12.83 18.97 4.09
C GLN A 39 11.43 18.61 3.56
N ARG A 40 10.44 19.50 3.69
CA ARG A 40 9.05 19.30 3.24
C ARG A 40 8.92 18.72 1.82
N LYS A 41 9.74 19.21 0.88
CA LYS A 41 9.73 18.75 -0.53
C LYS A 41 10.20 17.30 -0.66
N ALA A 42 11.22 16.90 0.08
CA ALA A 42 11.73 15.53 0.07
C ALA A 42 10.70 14.56 0.67
N ILE A 43 10.11 14.90 1.82
CA ILE A 43 9.02 14.13 2.44
C ILE A 43 7.86 13.96 1.46
N SER A 44 7.39 15.07 0.89
CA SER A 44 6.29 15.05 -0.09
C SER A 44 6.61 14.15 -1.27
N THR A 45 7.85 14.19 -1.77
CA THR A 45 8.27 13.37 -2.92
C THR A 45 8.29 11.88 -2.57
N TYR A 46 8.83 11.51 -1.41
CA TYR A 46 8.89 10.09 -1.00
C TYR A 46 7.52 9.50 -0.71
N ILE A 47 6.63 10.24 -0.04
CA ILE A 47 5.25 9.79 0.17
C ILE A 47 4.55 9.61 -1.18
N GLN A 48 4.76 10.52 -2.13
CA GLN A 48 4.16 10.39 -3.46
C GLN A 48 4.71 9.19 -4.23
N ILE A 49 5.99 8.87 -4.11
CA ILE A 49 6.55 7.63 -4.70
C ILE A 49 5.89 6.40 -4.06
N LEU A 50 5.71 6.38 -2.73
CA LEU A 50 5.00 5.29 -2.04
C LEU A 50 3.55 5.16 -2.52
N SER A 51 2.86 6.27 -2.74
CA SER A 51 1.45 6.29 -3.18
C SER A 51 1.21 5.80 -4.60
N LEU A 52 2.28 5.66 -5.40
CA LEU A 52 2.21 5.19 -6.78
C LEU A 52 2.51 3.70 -6.90
N LEU A 53 2.85 3.03 -5.79
CA LEU A 53 3.08 1.58 -5.80
C LEU A 53 1.74 0.85 -6.00
N PRO A 54 1.71 -0.25 -6.78
CA PRO A 54 0.51 -1.04 -7.02
C PRO A 54 -0.08 -1.58 -5.72
N ASP A 55 -1.37 -1.93 -5.78
CA ASP A 55 -2.10 -2.52 -4.66
C ASP A 55 -1.31 -3.67 -4.03
N PRO A 56 -1.20 -3.74 -2.69
CA PRO A 56 -0.60 -4.88 -2.02
C PRO A 56 -1.18 -6.24 -2.44
N GLU A 57 -2.39 -6.36 -2.96
CA GLU A 57 -2.91 -7.61 -3.55
C GLU A 57 -2.04 -8.11 -4.71
N ASP A 58 -1.71 -7.20 -5.63
CA ASP A 58 -0.89 -7.46 -6.83
C ASP A 58 0.61 -7.32 -6.58
N ASN A 59 1.00 -6.61 -5.51
CA ASN A 59 2.38 -6.31 -5.17
C ASN A 59 2.82 -7.05 -3.89
N PRO A 60 3.36 -8.28 -4.02
CA PRO A 60 3.72 -9.08 -2.85
C PRO A 60 4.90 -8.48 -2.06
N TYR A 61 5.72 -7.62 -2.67
CA TYR A 61 6.85 -6.96 -2.00
C TYR A 61 6.35 -5.86 -1.07
N LEU A 62 5.42 -5.03 -1.55
CA LEU A 62 4.76 -4.02 -0.71
C LEU A 62 3.98 -4.69 0.41
N ARG A 63 3.17 -5.71 0.09
CA ARG A 63 2.40 -6.47 1.09
C ARG A 63 3.25 -7.01 2.23
N LYS A 64 4.32 -7.74 1.90
CA LYS A 64 5.26 -8.28 2.91
C LYS A 64 5.91 -7.17 3.73
N PHE A 65 6.26 -6.04 3.10
CA PHE A 65 6.82 -4.91 3.82
C PHE A 65 5.84 -4.30 4.82
N LEU A 66 4.58 -4.07 4.42
CA LEU A 66 3.52 -3.54 5.28
C LEU A 66 3.20 -4.47 6.47
N GLN A 67 3.33 -5.78 6.27
CA GLN A 67 3.13 -6.80 7.32
C GLN A 67 4.37 -7.00 8.21
N SER A 68 5.47 -6.31 7.95
CA SER A 68 6.71 -6.45 8.71
C SER A 68 6.86 -5.35 9.76
N SER A 69 7.73 -5.58 10.76
CA SER A 69 8.08 -4.57 11.76
C SER A 69 8.71 -3.30 11.15
N LYS A 70 9.22 -3.36 9.91
CA LYS A 70 9.75 -2.19 9.20
C LYS A 70 8.67 -1.18 8.84
N ALA A 71 7.40 -1.56 8.82
CA ALA A 71 6.31 -0.60 8.61
C ALA A 71 6.00 0.23 9.87
N ALA A 72 6.51 -0.14 11.06
CA ALA A 72 6.17 0.52 12.31
C ALA A 72 6.38 2.04 12.26
N GLY A 73 5.38 2.84 12.63
CA GLY A 73 5.43 4.30 12.62
C GLY A 73 5.36 4.96 11.23
N LEU A 74 5.51 4.21 10.13
CA LEU A 74 5.34 4.76 8.77
C LEU A 74 3.90 5.23 8.51
N PRO A 75 2.84 4.48 8.90
CA PRO A 75 1.45 4.95 8.76
C PRO A 75 1.22 6.32 9.42
N ASN A 76 1.64 6.48 10.68
CA ASN A 76 1.56 7.75 11.42
C ASN A 76 2.35 8.88 10.75
N LEU A 77 3.56 8.61 10.25
CA LEU A 77 4.37 9.59 9.53
C LEU A 77 3.65 10.09 8.27
N VAL A 78 3.07 9.19 7.48
CA VAL A 78 2.36 9.57 6.25
C VAL A 78 1.06 10.31 6.57
N ALA A 79 0.25 9.80 7.50
CA ALA A 79 -1.02 10.40 7.89
C ALA A 79 -0.84 11.81 8.47
N SER A 80 0.11 11.99 9.39
CA SER A 80 0.41 13.32 9.97
C SER A 80 0.89 14.32 8.91
N ASN A 81 1.68 13.88 7.92
CA ASN A 81 2.11 14.75 6.83
C ASN A 81 0.97 15.12 5.87
N PHE A 82 0.02 14.20 5.64
CA PHE A 82 -1.19 14.46 4.88
C PHE A 82 -2.06 15.52 5.58
N VAL A 83 -2.30 15.35 6.88
CA VAL A 83 -3.03 16.32 7.73
C VAL A 83 -2.42 17.71 7.63
N GLN A 84 -1.10 17.81 7.76
CA GLN A 84 -0.37 19.07 7.69
C GLN A 84 -0.23 19.63 6.25
N GLY A 85 -0.61 18.85 5.23
CA GLY A 85 -0.59 19.23 3.82
C GLY A 85 0.68 18.81 3.08
N ILE A 86 0.52 17.98 2.05
CA ILE A 86 1.58 17.51 1.15
C ILE A 86 1.57 18.35 -0.13
N THR A 87 2.75 18.65 -0.68
CA THR A 87 2.86 19.30 -1.99
C THR A 87 2.68 18.26 -3.09
N TRP A 88 1.58 18.36 -3.82
CA TRP A 88 1.20 17.44 -4.89
C TRP A 88 2.01 17.66 -6.18
N LEU A 89 2.45 16.56 -6.77
CA LEU A 89 3.17 16.47 -8.03
C LEU A 89 2.60 15.31 -8.82
N ARG A 90 2.19 15.58 -10.06
CA ARG A 90 1.72 14.54 -10.96
C ARG A 90 2.81 13.46 -11.17
N PRO A 91 2.42 12.18 -11.33
CA PRO A 91 1.05 11.67 -11.47
C PRO A 91 0.34 11.35 -10.14
N SER A 92 0.97 11.59 -8.99
CA SER A 92 0.30 11.41 -7.68
C SER A 92 -0.65 12.58 -7.38
N GLY A 93 -1.49 12.39 -6.37
CA GLY A 93 -2.55 13.29 -5.96
C GLY A 93 -3.12 12.87 -4.59
N PRO A 94 -4.08 13.65 -4.07
CA PRO A 94 -4.69 13.37 -2.77
C PRO A 94 -5.33 11.98 -2.72
N GLY A 95 -5.99 11.55 -3.80
CA GLY A 95 -6.59 10.22 -3.89
C GLY A 95 -5.57 9.09 -3.81
N GLN A 96 -4.43 9.18 -4.52
CA GLN A 96 -3.39 8.15 -4.40
C GLN A 96 -2.80 8.07 -2.98
N ILE A 97 -2.63 9.22 -2.29
CA ILE A 97 -2.18 9.18 -0.90
C ILE A 97 -3.26 8.61 0.01
N CYS A 98 -4.55 8.86 -0.25
CA CYS A 98 -5.64 8.20 0.45
C CYS A 98 -5.61 6.69 0.23
N THR A 99 -5.41 6.22 -1.01
CA THR A 99 -5.21 4.79 -1.31
C THR A 99 -4.03 4.20 -0.53
N LEU A 100 -2.90 4.92 -0.44
CA LEU A 100 -1.77 4.49 0.41
C LEU A 100 -2.15 4.40 1.90
N LEU A 101 -2.90 5.36 2.42
CA LEU A 101 -3.40 5.33 3.80
C LEU A 101 -4.35 4.15 4.03
N ILE A 102 -5.22 3.86 3.07
CA ILE A 102 -6.08 2.66 3.07
C ILE A 102 -5.22 1.39 3.10
N HIS A 103 -4.15 1.33 2.31
CA HIS A 103 -3.22 0.19 2.35
C HIS A 103 -2.59 0.03 3.74
N PHE A 104 -2.20 1.12 4.40
CA PHE A 104 -1.68 1.02 5.78
C PHE A 104 -2.74 0.48 6.75
N LEU A 105 -3.99 0.92 6.62
CA LEU A 105 -5.07 0.46 7.49
C LEU A 105 -5.41 -1.02 7.25
N PHE A 106 -5.42 -1.47 6.00
CA PHE A 106 -5.79 -2.85 5.67
C PHE A 106 -4.66 -3.86 5.82
N TRP A 107 -3.40 -3.48 5.62
CA TRP A 107 -2.29 -4.45 5.52
C TRP A 107 -1.30 -4.41 6.69
N CYS A 108 -1.27 -3.34 7.47
CA CYS A 108 -0.42 -3.27 8.66
C CYS A 108 -1.16 -3.81 9.88
N GLU A 109 -0.41 -4.35 10.84
CA GLU A 109 -0.96 -4.82 12.12
C GLU A 109 -1.59 -3.66 12.91
N THR A 110 -2.77 -3.89 13.50
CA THR A 110 -3.47 -2.86 14.28
C THR A 110 -2.75 -2.51 15.59
N SER A 111 -1.88 -3.41 16.07
CA SER A 111 -1.03 -3.17 17.24
C SER A 111 0.08 -2.14 17.02
N LEU A 112 0.26 -1.65 15.78
CA LEU A 112 1.18 -0.56 15.50
C LEU A 112 0.63 0.82 15.93
N GLY A 113 -0.69 0.93 16.11
CA GLY A 113 -1.32 2.12 16.69
C GLY A 113 -1.48 2.03 18.20
N ASP A 114 -1.73 3.17 18.83
CA ASP A 114 -1.85 3.34 20.28
C ASP A 114 -3.07 2.67 20.94
N ASP A 115 -4.16 2.45 20.21
CA ASP A 115 -5.42 1.92 20.74
C ASP A 115 -5.81 0.53 20.20
N ASN A 116 -4.90 -0.12 19.45
CA ASN A 116 -5.11 -1.41 18.79
C ASN A 116 -6.29 -1.49 17.80
N LYS A 117 -6.93 -0.36 17.45
CA LYS A 117 -8.01 -0.33 16.46
C LYS A 117 -7.48 -0.29 15.03
N ALA A 118 -6.33 0.35 14.82
CA ALA A 118 -5.72 0.53 13.51
C ALA A 118 -4.21 0.78 13.63
N SER A 119 -3.49 0.68 12.52
CA SER A 119 -2.04 0.91 12.44
C SER A 119 -1.60 2.38 12.53
N ILE A 120 -2.55 3.31 12.64
CA ILE A 120 -2.36 4.76 12.80
C ILE A 120 -2.93 5.14 14.16
N ASP A 121 -2.25 5.98 14.93
CA ASP A 121 -2.65 6.37 16.28
C ASP A 121 -3.97 7.13 16.28
N LYS A 122 -4.78 6.98 17.34
CA LYS A 122 -6.13 7.56 17.43
C LYS A 122 -6.12 9.07 17.14
N ALA A 123 -5.24 9.82 17.80
CA ALA A 123 -5.17 11.27 17.62
C ALA A 123 -4.84 11.65 16.16
N THR A 124 -3.99 10.88 15.48
CA THR A 124 -3.65 11.09 14.07
C THR A 124 -4.83 10.73 13.16
N ARG A 125 -5.58 9.67 13.47
CA ARG A 125 -6.79 9.29 12.74
C ARG A 125 -7.91 10.33 12.88
N ASP A 126 -8.12 10.86 14.08
CA ASP A 126 -9.12 11.91 14.34
C ASP A 126 -8.77 13.17 13.53
N ALA A 127 -7.50 13.58 13.54
CA ALA A 127 -7.03 14.71 12.73
C ALA A 127 -7.13 14.45 11.22
N LEU A 128 -6.90 13.21 10.79
CA LEU A 128 -7.05 12.78 9.39
C LEU A 128 -8.52 12.83 8.94
N ALA A 129 -9.45 12.35 9.77
CA ALA A 129 -10.89 12.41 9.50
C ALA A 129 -11.36 13.87 9.37
N ALA A 130 -10.97 14.74 10.32
CA ALA A 130 -11.28 16.17 10.23
C ALA A 130 -10.72 16.81 8.95
N ARG A 131 -9.47 16.47 8.58
CA ARG A 131 -8.86 16.98 7.35
C ARG A 131 -9.59 16.53 6.08
N LEU A 132 -10.10 15.29 6.05
CA LEU A 132 -10.85 14.77 4.91
C LEU A 132 -12.20 15.49 4.77
N ALA A 133 -12.93 15.67 5.88
CA ALA A 133 -14.17 16.43 5.89
C ALA A 133 -13.96 17.88 5.39
N ASP A 134 -12.88 18.53 5.82
CA ASP A 134 -12.50 19.86 5.33
C ASP A 134 -12.20 19.89 3.82
N ILE A 135 -11.59 18.83 3.27
CA ILE A 135 -11.28 18.74 1.83
C ILE A 135 -12.56 18.50 1.03
N LEU A 136 -13.41 17.59 1.49
CA LEU A 136 -14.65 17.21 0.79
C LEU A 136 -15.68 18.35 0.76
N THR A 137 -15.61 19.27 1.71
CA THR A 137 -16.49 20.47 1.76
C THR A 137 -15.91 21.68 1.03
N GLN A 138 -14.66 21.63 0.54
CA GLN A 138 -14.03 22.78 -0.12
C GLN A 138 -14.67 23.09 -1.48
N PRO A 139 -14.91 24.38 -1.78
CA PRO A 139 -15.30 24.80 -3.11
C PRO A 139 -14.26 24.35 -4.16
N GLY A 140 -14.73 23.65 -5.20
CA GLY A 140 -13.86 23.16 -6.27
C GLY A 140 -13.36 21.74 -6.11
N ILE A 141 -13.80 20.99 -5.09
CA ILE A 141 -13.57 19.55 -5.00
C ILE A 141 -14.01 18.80 -6.27
N ASP A 142 -15.08 19.26 -6.92
CA ASP A 142 -15.59 18.72 -8.19
C ASP A 142 -14.64 18.86 -9.38
N ARG A 143 -13.60 19.70 -9.26
CA ARG A 143 -12.56 19.84 -10.28
C ARG A 143 -11.49 18.75 -10.17
N LEU A 144 -11.44 18.02 -9.05
CA LEU A 144 -10.56 16.85 -8.96
C LEU A 144 -11.08 15.75 -9.88
N PRO A 145 -10.18 14.95 -10.49
CA PRO A 145 -10.58 13.75 -11.21
C PRO A 145 -11.43 12.86 -10.31
N GLU A 146 -12.46 12.22 -10.87
CA GLU A 146 -13.42 11.40 -10.13
C GLU A 146 -12.75 10.36 -9.23
N LEU A 147 -11.77 9.63 -9.75
CA LEU A 147 -10.99 8.65 -8.99
C LEU A 147 -10.32 9.25 -7.74
N GLN A 148 -9.89 10.51 -7.79
CA GLN A 148 -9.29 11.17 -6.63
C GLN A 148 -10.31 11.42 -5.52
N ARG A 149 -11.53 11.84 -5.92
CA ARG A 149 -12.63 12.13 -5.00
C ARG A 149 -13.16 10.84 -4.36
N VAL A 150 -13.34 9.80 -5.15
CA VAL A 150 -13.79 8.48 -4.66
C VAL A 150 -12.84 7.94 -3.57
N GLU A 151 -11.53 8.07 -3.75
CA GLU A 151 -10.58 7.58 -2.75
C GLU A 151 -10.53 8.44 -1.47
N LEU A 152 -10.86 9.73 -1.55
CA LEU A 152 -11.05 10.59 -0.36
C LEU A 152 -12.28 10.12 0.45
N GLU A 153 -13.42 9.95 -0.22
CA GLU A 153 -14.67 9.48 0.38
C GLU A 153 -14.52 8.06 0.95
N ARG A 154 -13.80 7.18 0.23
CA ARG A 154 -13.51 5.82 0.68
C ARG A 154 -12.70 5.81 1.97
N LEU A 155 -11.65 6.62 2.07
CA LEU A 155 -10.85 6.72 3.29
C LEU A 155 -11.68 7.29 4.45
N GLU A 156 -12.50 8.32 4.21
CA GLU A 156 -13.41 8.87 5.22
C GLU A 156 -14.36 7.78 5.76
N GLY A 157 -15.01 7.01 4.88
CA GLY A 157 -15.88 5.90 5.26
C GLY A 157 -15.18 4.81 6.08
N ILE A 158 -13.93 4.48 5.72
CA ILE A 158 -13.09 3.53 6.45
C ILE A 158 -12.77 4.05 7.86
N LEU A 159 -12.35 5.31 8.00
CA LEU A 159 -12.06 5.91 9.31
C LEU A 159 -13.31 5.95 10.19
N ASN A 160 -14.46 6.29 9.61
CA ASN A 160 -15.74 6.26 10.31
C ASN A 160 -16.10 4.85 10.80
N ALA A 161 -15.88 3.81 9.98
CA ALA A 161 -16.10 2.43 10.37
C ALA A 161 -15.17 1.99 11.52
N ILE A 162 -13.89 2.38 11.49
CA ILE A 162 -12.92 2.08 12.56
C ILE A 162 -13.37 2.69 13.90
N GLU A 163 -13.88 3.94 13.89
CA GLU A 163 -14.25 4.61 15.13
C GLU A 163 -15.46 3.94 15.80
N HIS A 164 -16.46 3.55 15.00
CA HIS A 164 -17.72 3.00 15.49
C HIS A 164 -17.70 1.48 15.74
N MET A 165 -16.70 0.77 15.20
CA MET A 165 -16.55 -0.66 15.44
C MET A 165 -15.71 -0.95 16.69
N PRO A 166 -16.06 -1.98 17.47
CA PRO A 166 -15.26 -2.39 18.61
C PRO A 166 -13.95 -3.04 18.16
N GLY A 167 -12.85 -2.67 18.82
CA GLY A 167 -11.51 -3.23 18.58
C GLY A 167 -11.02 -3.07 17.12
N GLY A 168 -10.13 -3.96 16.71
CA GLY A 168 -9.59 -4.02 15.34
C GLY A 168 -10.37 -4.92 14.37
N HIS A 169 -11.58 -5.37 14.75
CA HIS A 169 -12.30 -6.43 14.02
C HIS A 169 -12.62 -6.09 12.56
N TYR A 170 -12.99 -4.83 12.30
CA TYR A 170 -13.26 -4.37 10.93
C TYR A 170 -12.04 -4.57 10.03
N LEU A 171 -10.89 -4.04 10.44
CA LEU A 171 -9.65 -4.15 9.66
C LEU A 171 -9.12 -5.58 9.59
N GLN A 172 -9.24 -6.35 10.67
CA GLN A 172 -8.82 -7.75 10.68
C GLN A 172 -9.67 -8.61 9.73
N SER A 173 -11.00 -8.41 9.73
CA SER A 173 -11.91 -9.10 8.81
C SER A 173 -11.61 -8.73 7.37
N THR A 174 -11.43 -7.44 7.07
CA THR A 174 -11.02 -6.98 5.74
C THR A 174 -9.68 -7.57 5.33
N ASN A 175 -8.66 -7.52 6.19
CA ASN A 175 -7.34 -8.10 5.91
C ASN A 175 -7.43 -9.60 5.57
N ASN A 176 -8.20 -10.38 6.34
CA ASN A 176 -8.40 -11.80 6.09
C ASN A 176 -9.10 -12.06 4.75
N PHE A 177 -10.12 -11.25 4.43
CA PHE A 177 -10.80 -11.32 3.13
C PHE A 177 -9.83 -11.05 1.98
N LEU A 178 -9.07 -9.96 2.03
CA LEU A 178 -8.11 -9.59 0.99
C LEU A 178 -7.02 -10.65 0.84
N LYS A 179 -6.53 -11.22 1.95
CA LYS A 179 -5.58 -12.34 1.93
C LYS A 179 -6.14 -13.56 1.19
N GLY A 180 -7.41 -13.89 1.43
CA GLY A 180 -8.09 -15.00 0.75
C GLY A 180 -8.29 -14.81 -0.76
N GLN A 181 -8.14 -13.58 -1.28
CA GLN A 181 -8.25 -13.30 -2.71
C GLN A 181 -6.90 -13.44 -3.45
N ILE A 182 -5.78 -13.56 -2.73
CA ILE A 182 -4.46 -13.61 -3.36
C ILE A 182 -4.15 -15.01 -3.86
N GLN A 183 -4.09 -15.13 -5.18
CA GLN A 183 -3.75 -16.40 -5.83
C GLN A 183 -2.31 -16.81 -5.59
N GLY A 184 -2.13 -18.10 -5.34
CA GLY A 184 -0.84 -18.73 -5.18
C GLY A 184 -0.18 -18.50 -3.82
N GLN A 185 -0.89 -17.97 -2.82
CA GLN A 185 -0.35 -17.79 -1.47
C GLN A 185 -0.51 -19.03 -0.60
N GLU A 186 -1.67 -19.68 -0.66
CA GLU A 186 -1.93 -20.89 0.10
C GLU A 186 -1.96 -22.14 -0.79
N GLU A 187 -2.43 -21.96 -2.01
CA GLU A 187 -2.61 -22.95 -3.05
C GLU A 187 -1.58 -22.82 -4.18
N CYS A 188 -1.57 -23.77 -5.10
CA CYS A 188 -0.74 -23.71 -6.29
C CYS A 188 -1.25 -22.63 -7.24
N LEU A 189 -0.40 -21.65 -7.57
CA LEU A 189 -0.73 -20.54 -8.49
C LEU A 189 -1.30 -20.98 -9.86
N VAL A 190 -1.07 -22.23 -10.28
CA VAL A 190 -1.41 -22.70 -11.63
C VAL A 190 -2.60 -23.64 -11.68
N CYS A 191 -2.76 -24.51 -10.69
CA CYS A 191 -3.81 -25.54 -10.70
C CYS A 191 -4.72 -25.47 -9.47
N MET A 192 -4.54 -24.49 -8.59
CA MET A 192 -5.31 -24.28 -7.36
C MET A 192 -5.31 -25.48 -6.41
N ASP A 193 -4.30 -26.34 -6.51
CA ASP A 193 -4.08 -27.45 -5.58
C ASP A 193 -3.64 -26.89 -4.22
N GLU A 194 -4.39 -27.21 -3.16
CA GLU A 194 -4.17 -26.72 -1.80
C GLU A 194 -2.93 -27.34 -1.15
N ASP A 195 -2.45 -28.49 -1.63
CA ASP A 195 -1.27 -29.19 -1.11
C ASP A 195 0.06 -28.63 -1.69
N ALA A 196 0.07 -27.36 -2.11
CA ALA A 196 1.20 -26.71 -2.76
C ALA A 196 2.34 -26.35 -1.78
N GLY A 197 3.24 -27.30 -1.50
CA GLY A 197 4.37 -27.06 -0.59
C GLY A 197 5.56 -26.28 -1.17
N MET A 198 5.68 -26.11 -2.49
CA MET A 198 6.90 -25.58 -3.11
C MET A 198 6.80 -24.08 -3.39
N LEU A 199 7.50 -23.25 -2.60
CA LEU A 199 7.64 -21.82 -2.87
C LEU A 199 8.57 -21.55 -4.07
N CYS A 200 8.30 -20.46 -4.79
CA CYS A 200 9.25 -19.93 -5.78
C CYS A 200 10.60 -19.63 -5.10
N SER A 201 11.68 -20.22 -5.62
CA SER A 201 13.02 -20.07 -5.03
C SER A 201 13.58 -18.64 -5.09
N GLN A 202 13.06 -17.80 -5.98
CA GLN A 202 13.52 -16.42 -6.16
C GLN A 202 12.75 -15.43 -5.28
N CYS A 203 11.46 -15.23 -5.55
CA CYS A 203 10.66 -14.25 -4.82
C CYS A 203 10.13 -14.78 -3.48
N LYS A 204 9.97 -16.11 -3.33
CA LYS A 204 9.33 -16.75 -2.17
C LYS A 204 7.94 -16.17 -1.86
N THR A 205 7.20 -15.69 -2.88
CA THR A 205 5.88 -15.07 -2.71
C THR A 205 4.72 -15.93 -3.20
N VAL A 206 4.99 -16.93 -4.03
CA VAL A 206 3.98 -17.82 -4.62
C VAL A 206 4.35 -19.28 -4.43
N LYS A 207 3.34 -20.14 -4.25
CA LYS A 207 3.43 -21.58 -4.07
C LYS A 207 3.08 -22.32 -5.37
N PHE A 208 3.68 -23.50 -5.51
CA PHE A 208 3.46 -24.46 -6.59
C PHE A 208 3.36 -25.87 -6.01
N CYS A 209 2.57 -26.75 -6.62
CA CYS A 209 2.58 -28.18 -6.29
C CYS A 209 3.80 -28.92 -6.89
N GLY A 210 4.54 -28.28 -7.80
CA GLY A 210 5.78 -28.84 -8.35
C GLY A 210 6.37 -28.08 -9.53
N LYS A 211 7.51 -28.58 -10.04
CA LYS A 211 8.29 -27.93 -11.11
C LYS A 211 7.51 -27.70 -12.40
N LYS A 212 6.55 -28.59 -12.75
CA LYS A 212 5.72 -28.44 -13.95
C LYS A 212 4.87 -27.17 -13.88
N CYS A 213 4.20 -26.95 -12.75
CA CYS A 213 3.40 -25.74 -12.52
C CYS A 213 4.29 -24.50 -12.44
N GLN A 214 5.42 -24.57 -11.76
CA GLN A 214 6.40 -23.47 -11.72
C GLN A 214 6.85 -23.06 -13.13
N LEU A 215 7.22 -24.01 -14.01
CA LEU A 215 7.62 -23.72 -15.39
C LEU A 215 6.47 -23.14 -16.22
N LYS A 216 5.23 -23.61 -16.01
CA LYS A 216 4.06 -23.05 -16.68
C LYS A 216 3.83 -21.59 -16.26
N ALA A 217 3.85 -21.30 -14.97
CA ALA A 217 3.75 -19.93 -14.45
C ALA A 217 4.90 -19.02 -14.92
N TRP A 218 6.12 -19.59 -14.99
CA TRP A 218 7.29 -18.86 -15.49
C TRP A 218 7.08 -18.38 -16.93
N LYS A 219 6.57 -19.26 -17.80
CA LYS A 219 6.26 -18.93 -19.20
C LYS A 219 5.07 -17.97 -19.33
N SER A 220 4.08 -18.05 -18.45
CA SER A 220 2.89 -17.19 -18.48
C SER A 220 3.11 -15.78 -17.92
N GLY A 221 4.32 -15.45 -17.45
CA GLY A 221 4.68 -14.09 -17.07
C GLY A 221 5.19 -13.91 -15.64
N HIS A 222 5.22 -14.97 -14.81
CA HIS A 222 5.76 -14.86 -13.44
C HIS A 222 7.18 -14.28 -13.44
N LYS A 223 8.00 -14.62 -14.45
CA LYS A 223 9.36 -14.09 -14.64
C LYS A 223 9.46 -12.56 -14.69
N ASN A 224 8.40 -11.86 -15.08
CA ASN A 224 8.38 -10.39 -15.18
C ASN A 224 8.09 -9.72 -13.82
N ARG A 225 7.54 -10.47 -12.86
CA ARG A 225 7.18 -10.00 -11.49
C ARG A 225 7.98 -10.69 -10.39
N CYS A 226 8.85 -11.63 -10.77
CA CYS A 226 9.66 -12.42 -9.87
C CYS A 226 11.02 -11.73 -9.63
N TRP A 227 11.19 -11.19 -8.43
CA TRP A 227 12.37 -10.49 -7.98
C TRP A 227 12.84 -11.11 -6.68
N MET A 228 14.15 -11.13 -6.47
CA MET A 228 14.71 -11.49 -5.18
C MET A 228 14.28 -10.45 -4.14
N MET A 229 13.68 -10.91 -3.05
CA MET A 229 13.41 -10.06 -1.89
C MET A 229 14.75 -9.62 -1.31
N VAL A 230 15.05 -8.32 -1.35
CA VAL A 230 16.19 -7.77 -0.61
C VAL A 230 15.72 -7.52 0.82
N GLU A 231 16.22 -8.32 1.75
CA GLU A 231 15.99 -8.15 3.19
C GLU A 231 16.69 -6.89 3.73
#